data_AF-A0A376RHU6-F1
#
_entry.id   AF-A0A376RHU6-F1
#
_cell.length_a   1.000
_cell.length_b   1.000
_cell.length_c   1.000
_cell.angle_alpha   90.00
_cell.angle_beta   90.00
_cell.angle_gamma   90.00
#
_symmetry.space_group_name_H-M   'P 1'
#
loop_
_entity.id
_entity.type
_entity.pdbx_description
1 polymer ?
#
loop_
_entity_poly.entity_id
_entity_poly.type
_entity_poly.pdbx_seq_one_letter_code
_entity_poly.pdbx_strand_id
1 'polypeptide(L)' 'MANGWTGNILRVNLTTGNITLEDSSKFKSFVGGMGFGYKIMYDEVPPGTKPFDEANKLVFATGPLTGSGAPVVLA' A
#
# COMPACT_ATOMS: atom_id res chain seq x y z
N MET A 1 16.51 5.84 -9.66
CA MET A 1 16.31 6.03 -8.20
C MET A 1 15.03 6.83 -8.01
N ALA A 2 14.02 6.27 -7.36
CA ALA A 2 12.78 7.00 -7.12
C ALA A 2 12.97 7.85 -5.86
N ASN A 3 12.97 9.17 -6.03
CA ASN A 3 13.15 10.17 -4.99
C ASN A 3 12.08 10.06 -3.88
N GLY A 4 12.29 9.18 -2.88
CA GLY A 4 11.40 8.95 -1.74
C GLY A 4 10.64 7.61 -1.73
N TRP A 5 10.48 6.92 -2.87
CA TRP A 5 9.82 5.60 -2.90
C TRP A 5 10.84 4.46 -3.00
N THR A 6 10.63 3.40 -2.21
CA THR A 6 11.42 2.16 -2.29
C THR A 6 11.17 1.37 -3.58
N GLY A 7 10.06 1.65 -4.28
CA GLY A 7 9.74 1.05 -5.57
C GLY A 7 9.05 -0.31 -5.51
N ASN A 8 8.86 -0.89 -4.32
CA ASN A 8 8.30 -2.22 -4.15
C ASN A 8 7.14 -2.24 -3.15
N ILE A 9 6.16 -3.10 -3.38
CA ILE A 9 5.09 -3.46 -2.45
C ILE A 9 5.25 -4.95 -2.11
N LEU A 10 5.27 -5.26 -0.81
CA LEU A 10 5.26 -6.65 -0.35
C LEU A 10 3.82 -7.16 -0.33
N ARG A 11 3.55 -8.26 -1.02
CA ARG A 11 2.25 -8.93 -1.04
C ARG A 11 2.36 -10.23 -0.27
N VAL A 12 1.56 -10.33 0.79
CA VAL A 12 1.52 -11.50 1.67
C VAL A 12 0.12 -12.08 1.64
N ASN A 13 -0.01 -13.35 1.26
CA ASN A 13 -1.26 -14.10 1.36
C ASN A 13 -1.20 -14.98 2.63
N LEU A 14 -2.02 -14.67 3.62
CA LEU A 14 -2.01 -15.36 4.91
C LEU A 14 -2.63 -16.77 4.85
N THR A 15 -3.48 -17.04 3.87
CA THR A 15 -4.09 -18.37 3.66
C THR A 15 -3.09 -19.38 3.12
N THR A 16 -2.25 -18.95 2.17
CA THR A 16 -1.26 -19.84 1.49
C THR A 16 0.16 -19.68 2.01
N GLY A 17 0.45 -18.61 2.76
CA GLY A 17 1.80 -18.26 3.21
C GLY A 17 2.70 -17.67 2.11
N ASN A 18 2.17 -17.38 0.92
CA ASN A 18 2.96 -16.87 -0.19
C ASN A 18 3.35 -15.39 0.03
N ILE A 19 4.61 -15.07 -0.24
CA ILE A 19 5.19 -13.74 -0.14
C ILE A 19 5.81 -13.37 -1.47
N THR A 20 5.35 -12.27 -2.07
CA THR A 20 5.84 -11.78 -3.36
C THR A 20 6.14 -10.29 -3.30
N LEU A 21 7.01 -9.83 -4.20
CA LEU A 21 7.29 -8.41 -4.40
C LEU A 21 6.64 -7.95 -5.69
N GLU A 22 5.96 -6.81 -5.62
CA GLU A 22 5.30 -6.16 -6.74
C GLU A 22 5.91 -4.77 -6.97
N ASP A 23 6.15 -4.41 -8.23
CA ASP A 23 6.61 -3.06 -8.58
C ASP A 23 5.54 -2.00 -8.26
N SER A 24 5.94 -0.96 -7.54
CA SER A 24 5.02 0.07 -7.06
C SER A 24 4.83 1.23 -8.03
N SER A 25 5.48 1.22 -9.21
CA SER A 25 5.49 2.35 -10.12
C SER A 25 4.11 2.68 -10.67
N LYS A 26 3.22 1.68 -10.82
CA LYS A 26 1.83 1.89 -11.24
C LYS A 26 0.99 2.69 -10.24
N PHE A 27 1.42 2.78 -8.99
CA PHE A 27 0.71 3.50 -7.94
C PHE A 27 1.27 4.92 -7.71
N LYS A 28 2.41 5.29 -8.29
CA LYS A 28 3.08 6.57 -8.03
C LYS A 28 2.21 7.82 -8.25
N SER A 29 1.23 7.76 -9.15
CA SER A 29 0.25 8.84 -9.36
C SER A 29 -0.58 9.17 -8.10
N PHE A 30 -0.66 8.23 -7.15
CA PHE A 30 -1.38 8.39 -5.88
C PHE A 30 -0.49 8.86 -4.73
N VAL A 31 0.73 9.30 -5.03
CA VAL A 31 1.74 9.87 -4.10
C VAL A 31 2.28 8.88 -3.06
N GLY A 32 1.47 8.05 -2.41
CA GLY A 32 1.88 7.14 -1.35
C GLY A 32 0.90 7.13 -0.19
N GLY A 33 1.25 6.41 0.88
CA GLY A 33 0.45 6.36 2.10
C GLY A 33 -1.01 5.98 1.83
N MET A 34 -1.94 6.83 2.27
CA MET A 34 -3.38 6.62 2.07
C MET A 34 -3.76 6.46 0.59
N GLY A 35 -3.11 7.17 -0.34
CA GLY A 35 -3.42 7.06 -1.76
C GLY A 35 -3.16 5.66 -2.33
N PHE A 36 -2.08 5.01 -1.91
CA PHE A 36 -1.79 3.63 -2.30
C PHE A 36 -2.80 2.67 -1.63
N GLY A 37 -3.07 2.89 -0.34
CA GLY A 37 -4.06 2.11 0.40
C GLY A 37 -5.42 2.11 -0.28
N TYR A 38 -5.96 3.28 -0.60
CA TYR A 38 -7.25 3.40 -1.25
C TYR A 38 -7.28 2.80 -2.66
N LYS A 39 -6.23 2.99 -3.46
CA LYS A 39 -6.19 2.41 -4.80
C LYS A 39 -6.21 0.88 -4.76
N ILE A 40 -5.43 0.27 -3.88
CA ILE A 40 -5.41 -1.18 -3.68
C ILE A 40 -6.77 -1.69 -3.21
N MET A 41 -7.36 -1.02 -2.21
CA MET A 41 -8.69 -1.40 -1.70
C MET A 41 -9.76 -1.28 -2.77
N TYR A 42 -9.76 -0.19 -3.54
CA TYR A 42 -10.73 0.05 -4.60
C TYR A 42 -10.64 -0.96 -5.75
N ASP A 43 -9.43 -1.33 -6.15
CA ASP A 43 -9.21 -2.24 -7.28
C ASP A 43 -9.38 -3.71 -6.91
N GLU A 44 -9.04 -4.09 -5.67
CA GLU A 44 -8.86 -5.50 -5.31
C GLU A 44 -9.87 -6.03 -4.28
N VAL A 45 -10.65 -5.16 -3.62
CA VAL A 45 -11.68 -5.58 -2.65
C VAL A 45 -13.07 -5.41 -3.28
N PRO A 46 -13.83 -6.50 -3.51
CA PRO A 46 -15.15 -6.43 -4.12
C PRO A 46 -16.15 -5.59 -3.31
N PRO A 47 -17.12 -4.93 -3.98
CA PRO A 47 -18.22 -4.28 -3.29
C PRO A 47 -19.00 -5.27 -2.42
N GLY A 48 -19.32 -4.86 -1.18
CA GLY A 48 -20.06 -5.69 -0.24
C GLY A 48 -19.22 -6.65 0.61
N THR A 49 -17.90 -6.68 0.43
CA THR A 49 -16.99 -7.40 1.33
C THR A 49 -17.12 -6.89 2.76
N LYS A 50 -17.28 -7.82 3.71
CA LYS A 50 -17.40 -7.51 5.15
C LYS A 50 -16.01 -7.44 5.80
N PRO A 51 -15.90 -6.81 6.99
CA PRO A 51 -14.60 -6.60 7.65
C PRO A 51 -13.78 -7.88 7.94
N PHE A 52 -14.43 -9.03 8.12
CA PHE A 52 -13.78 -10.31 8.46
C PHE A 52 -13.79 -11.33 7.32
N ASP A 53 -14.24 -10.95 6.12
CA ASP A 53 -14.20 -11.84 4.96
C ASP A 53 -12.74 -12.01 4.48
N GLU A 54 -12.40 -13.19 3.97
CA GLU A 54 -11.06 -13.49 3.42
C GLU A 54 -10.68 -12.56 2.24
N ALA A 55 -11.68 -12.05 1.51
CA ALA A 55 -11.49 -11.09 0.42
C ALA A 55 -11.07 -9.69 0.91
N ASN A 56 -11.22 -9.39 2.21
CA ASN A 56 -10.78 -8.12 2.78
C ASN A 56 -9.24 -8.04 2.79
N LYS A 57 -8.71 -6.81 2.67
CA LYS A 57 -7.27 -6.58 2.64
C LYS A 57 -6.85 -5.63 3.75
N LEU A 58 -5.72 -5.95 4.37
CA LEU A 58 -5.02 -5.06 5.29
C LEU A 58 -3.85 -4.44 4.55
N VAL A 59 -3.81 -3.11 4.47
CA VAL A 59 -2.78 -2.38 3.73
C VAL A 59 -1.99 -1.48 4.67
N PHE A 60 -0.69 -1.76 4.79
CA PHE A 60 0.28 -0.86 5.42
C PHE A 60 1.01 -0.11 4.32
N ALA A 61 0.65 1.16 4.12
CA ALA A 61 1.23 1.99 3.08
C ALA A 61 1.93 3.21 3.70
N THR A 62 3.17 3.44 3.29
CA THR A 62 3.97 4.59 3.69
C THR A 62 4.03 5.63 2.58
N GLY A 63 4.25 6.90 2.96
CA GLY A 63 4.46 7.98 2.01
C GLY A 63 5.94 8.13 1.62
N PRO A 64 6.25 8.90 0.58
CA PRO A 64 7.62 9.08 0.09
C PRO A 64 8.55 9.80 1.08
N LEU A 65 7.98 10.49 2.08
CA LEU A 65 8.75 11.17 3.12
C LEU A 65 8.93 10.29 4.38
N THR A 66 8.25 9.15 4.48
CA THR A 66 8.35 8.27 5.64
C THR A 66 9.77 7.70 5.74
N GLY A 67 10.42 7.85 6.90
CA GLY A 67 11.80 7.42 7.13
C GLY A 67 12.87 8.38 6.57
N SER A 68 12.46 9.52 6.00
CA SER A 68 13.38 10.60 5.62
C SER A 68 13.66 11.56 6.79
N GLY A 69 14.57 12.53 6.58
CA GLY A 69 14.81 13.62 7.53
C GLY A 69 13.82 14.79 7.42
N ALA A 70 12.77 14.67 6.60
CA ALA A 70 11.76 15.72 6.49
C ALA A 70 11.01 15.89 7.83
N PRO A 71 10.81 17.12 8.31
CA PRO A 71 10.09 17.37 9.56
C PRO A 71 8.62 17.00 9.41
N VAL A 72 8.04 16.41 10.46
CA VAL A 72 6.60 16.22 10.57
C VAL A 72 5.97 17.49 11.15
N VAL A 73 5.13 18.17 10.38
CA VAL A 73 4.16 19.13 10.93
C VAL A 73 2.85 18.38 11.10
N LEU A 74 2.55 17.97 12.33
CA LEU A 74 1.18 17.65 12.74
C LEU A 74 0.44 18.98 12.83
N ALA A 75 -0.37 19.28 11.82
CA ALA A 75 -1.50 20.17 11.97
C ALA A 75 -2.71 19.32 12.39
#